data_AF-A0A433UGG4-F1
#
_entry.id   AF-A0A433UGG4-F1
#
_cell.length_a   1.000
_cell.length_b   1.000
_cell.length_c   1.000
_cell.angle_alpha   90.00
_cell.angle_beta   90.00
_cell.angle_gamma   90.00
#
_symmetry.space_group_name_H-M   'P 1'
#
loop_
_entity.id
_entity.type
_entity.pdbx_description
1 polymer ?
#
loop_
_entity_poly.entity_id
_entity_poly.type
_entity_poly.pdbx_seq_one_letter_code
_entity_poly.pdbx_strand_id
1 'polypeptide(L)'
;MLNVETVFKSRDYMTPEQLTIANEFEQMIETEYALCCKEMKRANTEAVTRNTKTNIDEQRAINYSCSEIDAIRGYWYDRLLNIITIIEYRNPQLNKELAQKYLHHEQ
;
A
#
# COMPACT_ATOMS: atom_id res chain seq x y z
N MET A 1 -21.50 -4.69 1.67
CA MET A 1 -20.48 -5.68 1.26
C MET A 1 -20.07 -5.31 -0.15
N LEU A 2 -18.79 -5.04 -0.39
CA LEU A 2 -18.29 -4.94 -1.76
C LEU A 2 -18.58 -6.29 -2.43
N ASN A 3 -19.10 -6.28 -3.66
CA ASN A 3 -19.12 -7.46 -4.51
C ASN A 3 -17.67 -7.68 -4.96
N VAL A 4 -16.85 -8.22 -4.05
CA VAL A 4 -15.42 -8.41 -4.28
C VAL A 4 -15.30 -9.49 -5.36
N GLU A 5 -15.15 -9.08 -6.61
CA GLU A 5 -14.61 -9.97 -7.63
C GLU A 5 -13.28 -10.52 -7.06
N THR A 6 -13.11 -11.83 -7.10
CA THR A 6 -11.98 -12.51 -6.44
C THR A 6 -10.71 -12.45 -7.29
N VAL A 7 -9.53 -12.58 -6.67
CA VAL A 7 -8.25 -12.64 -7.42
C VAL A 7 -8.16 -13.99 -8.15
N PHE A 8 -8.75 -15.03 -7.56
CA PHE A 8 -8.77 -16.38 -8.11
C PHE A 8 -10.08 -16.65 -8.86
N LYS A 9 -10.03 -16.77 -10.19
CA LYS A 9 -11.24 -16.95 -11.03
C LYS A 9 -11.82 -18.36 -11.05
N SER A 10 -11.04 -19.38 -10.68
CA SER A 10 -11.42 -20.80 -10.76
C SER A 10 -11.86 -21.39 -9.43
N ARG A 11 -12.39 -20.57 -8.53
CA ARG A 11 -12.75 -20.97 -7.15
C ARG A 11 -13.77 -22.11 -7.10
N ASP A 12 -14.70 -22.14 -8.04
CA ASP A 12 -15.72 -23.19 -8.15
C ASP A 12 -15.12 -24.59 -8.41
N TYR A 13 -13.87 -24.65 -8.86
CA TYR A 13 -13.15 -25.89 -9.14
C TYR A 13 -12.09 -26.23 -8.08
N MET A 14 -11.95 -25.41 -7.05
CA MET A 14 -10.97 -25.63 -6.00
C MET A 14 -11.45 -26.70 -5.01
N THR A 15 -10.51 -27.50 -4.50
CA THR A 15 -10.78 -28.31 -3.31
C THR A 15 -10.98 -27.40 -2.08
N PRO A 16 -11.59 -27.90 -0.99
CA PRO A 16 -11.73 -27.12 0.24
C PRO A 16 -10.41 -26.54 0.79
N GLU A 17 -9.31 -27.28 0.67
CA GLU A 17 -7.98 -26.83 1.09
C GLU A 17 -7.45 -25.70 0.20
N GLN A 18 -7.61 -25.83 -1.12
CA GLN A 18 -7.22 -24.79 -2.07
C GLN A 18 -8.04 -23.51 -1.89
N LEU A 19 -9.34 -23.65 -1.59
CA LEU A 19 -10.21 -22.51 -1.32
C LEU A 19 -9.79 -21.79 -0.03
N THR A 20 -9.41 -22.54 1.02
CA THR A 20 -8.86 -21.98 2.26
C THR A 20 -7.61 -21.14 1.97
N ILE A 21 -6.65 -21.71 1.24
CA ILE A 21 -5.41 -21.03 0.85
C ILE A 21 -5.72 -19.77 0.01
N ALA A 22 -6.66 -19.85 -0.94
CA ALA A 22 -7.05 -18.72 -1.76
C ALA A 22 -7.64 -17.57 -0.93
N ASN A 23 -8.47 -17.89 0.06
CA ASN A 23 -9.04 -16.90 0.98
C ASN A 23 -7.95 -16.24 1.83
N GLU A 24 -7.01 -17.02 2.36
CA GLU A 24 -5.88 -16.50 3.14
C GLU A 24 -5.05 -15.53 2.30
N PHE A 25 -4.73 -15.89 1.04
CA PHE A 25 -3.99 -15.01 0.15
C PHE A 25 -4.75 -13.71 -0.17
N GLU A 26 -6.06 -13.77 -0.43
CA GLU A 26 -6.86 -12.57 -0.70
C GLU A 26 -6.91 -11.65 0.52
N GLN A 27 -7.06 -12.20 1.72
CA GLN A 27 -7.01 -11.43 2.96
C GLN A 27 -5.63 -10.80 3.21
N MET A 28 -4.55 -11.55 2.94
CA MET A 28 -3.18 -11.03 3.04
C MET A 28 -2.95 -9.89 2.04
N ILE A 29 -3.42 -10.02 0.80
CA ILE A 29 -3.30 -9.00 -0.24
C ILE A 29 -3.98 -7.69 0.22
N GLU A 30 -5.23 -7.75 0.67
CA GLU A 30 -5.94 -6.56 1.14
C GLU A 30 -5.28 -5.95 2.39
N THR A 31 -4.84 -6.78 3.33
CA THR A 31 -4.16 -6.33 4.56
C THR A 31 -2.86 -5.60 4.24
N GLU A 32 -2.05 -6.14 3.33
CA GLU A 32 -0.78 -5.56 2.94
C GLU A 32 -0.99 -4.28 2.12
N TYR A 33 -2.00 -4.25 1.24
CA TYR A 33 -2.40 -3.05 0.52
C TYR A 33 -2.74 -1.91 1.49
N ALA A 34 -3.58 -2.20 2.49
CA ALA A 34 -3.99 -1.24 3.51
C ALA A 34 -2.80 -0.74 4.34
N LEU A 35 -1.88 -1.64 4.73
CA LEU A 35 -0.66 -1.30 5.47
C LEU A 35 0.22 -0.34 4.66
N CYS A 36 0.51 -0.67 3.40
CA CYS A 36 1.35 0.17 2.56
C CYS A 36 0.75 1.58 2.39
N CYS A 37 -0.56 1.67 2.14
CA CYS A 37 -1.24 2.96 2.03
C CYS A 37 -1.13 3.79 3.32
N LYS A 38 -1.35 3.16 4.48
CA LYS A 38 -1.25 3.82 5.79
C LYS A 38 0.16 4.34 6.06
N GLU A 39 1.18 3.53 5.82
CA GLU A 39 2.57 3.89 6.11
C GLU A 39 3.09 4.97 5.13
N MET A 40 2.68 4.91 3.86
CA MET A 40 2.95 6.00 2.90
C MET A 40 2.33 7.32 3.34
N LYS A 41 1.09 7.31 3.84
CA LYS A 41 0.44 8.52 4.38
C LYS A 41 1.21 9.08 5.57
N ARG A 42 1.63 8.22 6.52
CA ARG A 42 2.44 8.65 7.67
C ARG A 42 3.74 9.32 7.23
N ALA A 43 4.49 8.68 6.33
CA ALA A 43 5.75 9.23 5.81
C ALA A 43 5.55 10.58 5.10
N ASN A 44 4.46 10.73 4.34
CA ASN A 44 4.13 12.00 3.68
C ASN A 44 3.79 13.13 4.67
N THR A 45 3.05 12.83 5.75
CA THR A 45 2.73 13.83 6.78
C THR A 45 3.99 14.30 7.52
N GLU A 46 4.87 13.36 7.86
CA GLU A 46 6.14 13.67 8.54
C GLU A 46 7.05 14.55 7.67
N ALA A 47 7.07 14.33 6.35
CA ALA A 47 7.84 15.16 5.40
C ALA A 47 7.38 16.63 5.31
N VAL A 48 6.10 16.93 5.59
CA VAL A 48 5.50 18.27 5.47
C VAL A 48 5.72 19.13 6.73
N THR A 49 6.09 18.52 7.86
CA THR A 49 6.23 19.23 9.14
C THR A 49 7.60 19.92 9.22
N ARG A 50 7.74 21.11 8.60
CA ARG A 50 8.98 21.91 8.67
C ARG A 50 8.80 23.18 9.49
N ASN A 51 9.61 23.35 10.53
CA ASN A 51 9.86 24.64 11.17
C ASN A 51 11.19 25.24 10.66
N THR A 52 11.16 26.56 10.54
CA THR A 52 12.11 27.45 9.85
C THR A 52 13.36 27.84 10.66
N LYS A 53 14.43 28.13 9.90
CA LYS A 53 15.73 28.74 10.24
C LYS A 53 16.69 27.84 11.03
N THR A 54 17.61 27.23 10.29
CA THR A 54 18.62 26.31 10.82
C THR A 54 20.00 26.59 10.24
N ASN A 55 21.05 26.46 11.05
CA ASN A 55 22.45 26.62 10.66
C ASN A 55 22.95 25.47 9.77
N ILE A 56 24.21 25.48 9.32
CA ILE A 56 24.76 24.46 8.39
C ILE A 56 24.64 23.02 8.93
N ASP A 57 24.88 22.80 10.21
CA ASP A 57 24.82 21.45 10.82
C ASP A 57 23.38 20.96 10.96
N GLU A 58 22.47 21.87 11.34
CA GLU A 58 21.05 21.58 11.38
C GLU A 58 20.47 21.34 9.97
N GLN A 59 20.95 22.06 8.95
CA GLN A 59 20.59 21.82 7.55
C GLN A 59 21.08 20.44 7.06
N ARG A 60 22.28 20.01 7.47
CA ARG A 60 22.76 18.65 7.19
C ARG A 60 21.88 17.60 7.85
N ALA A 61 21.53 17.78 9.12
CA ALA A 61 20.63 16.88 9.83
C ALA A 61 19.27 16.79 9.13
N ILE A 62 18.68 17.93 8.72
CA ILE A 62 17.43 17.97 7.94
C ILE A 62 17.58 17.18 6.62
N ASN A 63 18.67 17.38 5.89
CA ASN A 63 18.91 16.68 4.63
C ASN A 63 19.02 15.16 4.83
N TYR A 64 19.71 14.71 5.89
CA TYR A 64 19.79 13.29 6.24
C TYR A 64 18.41 12.72 6.58
N SER A 65 17.65 13.40 7.44
CA SER A 65 16.29 12.95 7.80
C SER A 65 15.37 12.90 6.58
N CYS A 66 15.45 13.86 5.66
CA CYS A 66 14.70 13.79 4.40
C CYS A 66 15.10 12.57 3.56
N SER A 67 16.40 12.27 3.44
CA SER A 67 16.88 11.10 2.71
C SER A 67 16.40 9.78 3.34
N GLU A 68 16.35 9.70 4.67
CA GLU A 68 15.84 8.53 5.39
C GLU A 68 14.33 8.35 5.16
N ILE A 69 13.57 9.45 5.25
CA ILE A 69 12.12 9.45 4.96
C ILE A 69 11.88 9.00 3.51
N ASP A 70 12.62 9.53 2.54
CA ASP A 70 12.48 9.15 1.13
C ASP A 70 12.79 7.67 0.90
N ALA A 71 13.81 7.11 1.57
CA ALA A 71 14.13 5.68 1.50
C ALA A 71 12.99 4.81 2.05
N ILE A 72 12.44 5.16 3.23
CA ILE A 72 11.30 4.45 3.82
C ILE A 72 10.06 4.56 2.92
N ARG A 73 9.84 5.74 2.33
CA ARG A 73 8.70 5.97 1.44
C ARG A 73 8.82 5.16 0.15
N GLY A 74 10.01 5.07 -0.42
CA GLY A 74 10.31 4.21 -1.57
C GLY A 74 10.01 2.73 -1.28
N TYR A 75 10.44 2.21 -0.13
CA TYR A 75 10.16 0.84 0.29
C TYR A 75 8.65 0.52 0.29
N TRP A 76 7.82 1.37 0.88
CA TRP A 76 6.37 1.15 0.93
C TRP A 76 5.70 1.29 -0.44
N TYR A 77 6.18 2.24 -1.25
CA TYR A 77 5.70 2.42 -2.62
C TYR A 77 5.97 1.19 -3.48
N ASP A 78 7.19 0.65 -3.46
CA ASP A 78 7.55 -0.52 -4.26
C ASP A 78 6.74 -1.76 -3.86
N ARG A 79 6.51 -1.95 -2.55
CA ARG A 79 5.64 -3.03 -2.06
C ARG A 79 4.20 -2.87 -2.55
N LEU A 80 3.63 -1.67 -2.43
CA LEU A 80 2.27 -1.39 -2.92
C LEU A 80 2.16 -1.61 -4.42
N LEU A 81 3.14 -1.13 -5.19
CA LEU A 81 3.16 -1.26 -6.65
C LEU A 81 3.17 -2.73 -7.10
N ASN A 82 3.95 -3.57 -6.43
CA ASN A 82 3.99 -5.01 -6.71
C ASN A 82 2.62 -5.67 -6.46
N ILE A 83 1.94 -5.30 -5.38
CA ILE A 83 0.59 -5.81 -5.06
C ILE A 83 -0.43 -5.34 -6.08
N ILE A 84 -0.44 -4.04 -6.40
CA ILE A 84 -1.30 -3.46 -7.44
C ILE A 84 -1.12 -4.20 -8.75
N THR A 85 0.12 -4.47 -9.17
CA THR A 85 0.41 -5.17 -10.42
C THR A 85 -0.19 -6.57 -10.45
N ILE A 86 -0.08 -7.33 -9.35
CA ILE A 86 -0.67 -8.68 -9.25
C ILE A 86 -2.19 -8.60 -9.31
N ILE A 87 -2.80 -7.70 -8.53
CA ILE A 87 -4.26 -7.54 -8.48
C ILE A 87 -4.77 -7.09 -9.84
N GLU A 88 -4.21 -6.04 -10.44
CA GLU A 88 -4.66 -5.47 -11.70
C GLU A 88 -4.58 -6.49 -12.85
N TYR A 89 -3.50 -7.27 -12.91
CA TYR A 89 -3.36 -8.32 -13.92
C TYR A 89 -4.44 -9.41 -13.81
N ARG A 90 -4.89 -9.74 -12.60
CA ARG A 90 -5.90 -10.79 -12.37
C ARG A 90 -7.32 -10.25 -12.36
N ASN A 91 -7.51 -9.11 -11.73
CA ASN A 91 -8.77 -8.48 -11.39
C ASN A 91 -8.61 -6.94 -11.31
N PRO A 92 -8.74 -6.24 -12.45
CA PRO A 92 -8.67 -4.78 -12.50
C PRO A 92 -9.75 -4.07 -11.68
N GLN A 93 -10.93 -4.67 -11.53
CA GLN A 93 -12.06 -4.07 -10.81
C GLN A 93 -11.78 -4.05 -9.31
N LEU A 94 -11.26 -5.14 -8.75
CA LEU A 94 -10.81 -5.21 -7.36
C LEU A 94 -9.75 -4.15 -7.06
N ASN A 95 -8.78 -3.95 -7.97
CA ASN A 95 -7.77 -2.90 -7.79
C ASN A 95 -8.42 -1.50 -7.67
N LYS A 96 -9.42 -1.20 -8.50
CA LYS A 96 -10.15 0.08 -8.42
C LYS A 96 -10.88 0.24 -7.08
N GLU A 97 -11.52 -0.82 -6.60
CA GLU A 97 -12.24 -0.80 -5.31
C GLU A 97 -11.28 -0.61 -4.13
N LEU A 98 -10.13 -1.30 -4.13
CA LEU A 98 -9.10 -1.13 -3.10
C LEU A 98 -8.46 0.26 -3.14
N ALA A 99 -8.19 0.80 -4.34
CA ALA A 99 -7.70 2.16 -4.51
C ALA A 99 -8.72 3.18 -3.98
N GLN A 100 -10.00 3.02 -4.31
CA GLN A 100 -11.07 3.87 -3.76
C GLN A 100 -11.11 3.79 -2.23
N LYS A 101 -11.01 2.58 -1.68
CA LYS A 101 -11.10 2.32 -0.24
C LYS A 101 -9.94 2.91 0.54
N TYR A 102 -8.70 2.77 0.06
CA TYR A 102 -7.50 3.06 0.86
C TYR A 102 -6.70 4.29 0.39
N LEU A 103 -6.76 4.63 -0.90
CA LEU A 103 -6.05 5.78 -1.46
C LEU A 103 -6.92 7.03 -1.59
N HIS A 104 -8.22 6.89 -1.88
CA HIS A 104 -9.10 8.03 -2.22
C HIS A 104 -10.08 8.49 -1.13
N HIS A 105 -10.17 7.79 0.02
CA HIS A 105 -11.05 8.19 1.13
C HIS A 105 -10.44 9.22 2.10
N GLU A 106 -9.72 10.21 1.59
CA GLU A 106 -9.34 11.41 2.35
C GLU A 106 -9.75 12.64 1.55
N GLN A 107 -10.97 13.12 1.83
CA GLN A 107 -11.38 14.52 1.63
C GLN A 107 -11.19 15.25 2.94
#